data_AF-A0A949S2L8-F1
#
_entry.id   AF-A0A949S2L8-F1
#
_cell.length_a   1.000
_cell.length_b   1.000
_cell.length_c   1.000
_cell.angle_alpha   90.00
_cell.angle_beta   90.00
_cell.angle_gamma   90.00
#
_symmetry.space_group_name_H-M   'P 1'
#
loop_
_entity.id
_entity.type
_entity.pdbx_description
1 polymer ?
#
loop_
_entity_poly.entity_id
_entity_poly.type
_entity_poly.pdbx_seq_one_letter_code
_entity_poly.pdbx_strand_id
1 'polypeptide(L)'
;MNMPKAWFLRLRTGILLLFALLSVGCNTNSTSADPSENIVALSKHYQQYSDYQSLVSLLPYLNTLTMRRGEMEQLLGAPSYCPRIDTCWYSTEKAVPAMCPEGSKMEDNTCYILTSGVEIAPLQFQLVLMVTYELAEPGTGLTKASDRLIQFELRPVGE
;
A
#
# COMPACT_ATOMS: atom_id res chain seq x y z
N MET A 1 -77.88 23.35 -29.33
CA MET A 1 -76.75 22.65 -29.99
C MET A 1 -76.21 21.60 -29.04
N ASN A 2 -76.20 20.35 -29.50
CA ASN A 2 -75.48 19.14 -29.07
C ASN A 2 -75.27 18.83 -27.56
N MET A 3 -76.10 17.94 -27.00
CA MET A 3 -75.84 16.52 -26.64
C MET A 3 -74.48 16.07 -25.99
N PRO A 4 -74.39 14.87 -25.35
CA PRO A 4 -74.17 14.74 -23.89
C PRO A 4 -73.06 13.73 -23.46
N LYS A 5 -72.95 13.49 -22.12
CA LYS A 5 -72.59 12.25 -21.37
C LYS A 5 -71.47 11.31 -21.87
N ALA A 6 -70.51 11.04 -20.98
CA ALA A 6 -69.94 9.71 -20.62
C ALA A 6 -68.79 9.94 -19.60
N TRP A 7 -68.81 9.53 -18.32
CA TRP A 7 -68.78 8.16 -17.77
C TRP A 7 -67.88 7.20 -18.56
N PHE A 8 -66.64 6.99 -18.10
CA PHE A 8 -66.08 5.64 -17.94
C PHE A 8 -64.88 5.64 -16.98
N LEU A 9 -65.07 4.94 -15.86
CA LEU A 9 -64.05 4.17 -15.16
C LEU A 9 -63.16 3.42 -16.16
N ARG A 10 -61.85 3.41 -15.95
CA ARG A 10 -60.99 2.21 -16.03
C ARG A 10 -59.60 2.51 -15.47
N LEU A 11 -59.55 2.56 -14.15
CA LEU A 11 -58.30 2.46 -13.39
C LEU A 11 -57.98 0.96 -13.25
N ARG A 12 -57.24 0.39 -14.21
CA ARG A 12 -56.56 -0.91 -14.08
C ARG A 12 -55.83 -1.22 -15.39
N THR A 13 -54.50 -1.25 -15.31
CA THR A 13 -53.54 -2.22 -15.89
C THR A 13 -52.29 -1.47 -16.31
N GLY A 14 -51.23 -1.60 -15.51
CA GLY A 14 -49.91 -1.05 -15.85
C GLY A 14 -48.84 -1.29 -14.80
N ILE A 15 -49.01 -2.27 -13.91
CA ILE A 15 -47.92 -2.80 -13.10
C ILE A 15 -47.59 -4.15 -13.74
N LEU A 16 -46.65 -4.17 -14.68
CA LEU A 16 -46.00 -5.37 -15.23
C LEU A 16 -44.99 -4.89 -16.27
N LEU A 17 -43.78 -4.53 -15.85
CA LEU A 17 -42.52 -4.56 -16.63
C LEU A 17 -41.41 -3.78 -15.89
N LEU A 18 -41.04 -4.24 -14.70
CA LEU A 18 -39.84 -3.80 -13.99
C LEU A 18 -39.21 -5.03 -13.30
N PHE A 19 -38.95 -6.07 -14.09
CA PHE A 19 -38.24 -7.29 -13.68
C PHE A 19 -37.40 -7.84 -14.85
N ALA A 20 -36.57 -6.98 -15.45
CA ALA A 20 -35.72 -7.36 -16.58
C ALA A 20 -34.31 -6.74 -16.50
N LEU A 21 -33.74 -6.64 -15.29
CA LEU A 21 -32.36 -6.18 -15.08
C LEU A 21 -31.55 -7.07 -14.11
N LEU A 22 -31.97 -8.33 -13.90
CA LEU A 22 -31.27 -9.31 -13.03
C LEU A 22 -30.46 -10.35 -13.81
N SER A 23 -29.92 -9.99 -14.97
CA SER A 23 -29.09 -10.90 -15.76
C SER A 23 -27.88 -10.20 -16.39
N VAL A 24 -27.17 -9.40 -15.61
CA VAL A 24 -25.72 -9.29 -15.82
C VAL A 24 -25.12 -10.35 -14.92
N GLY A 25 -24.92 -11.54 -15.49
CA GLY A 25 -24.18 -12.60 -14.83
C GLY A 25 -22.83 -12.04 -14.39
N CYS A 26 -22.61 -11.98 -13.08
CA CYS A 26 -21.26 -11.99 -12.53
C CYS A 26 -20.65 -13.31 -12.97
N ASN A 27 -19.94 -13.26 -14.11
CA ASN A 27 -19.05 -14.31 -14.54
C ASN A 27 -17.91 -14.35 -13.53
N THR A 28 -18.12 -15.07 -12.44
CA THR A 28 -17.08 -15.43 -11.48
C THR A 28 -16.21 -16.51 -12.13
N ASN A 29 -15.52 -16.12 -13.21
CA ASN A 29 -14.23 -16.70 -13.51
C ASN A 29 -13.29 -16.22 -12.41
N SER A 30 -13.43 -16.82 -11.23
CA SER A 30 -12.38 -16.85 -10.22
C SER A 30 -11.28 -17.73 -10.80
N THR A 31 -10.59 -17.19 -11.82
CA THR A 31 -9.26 -17.65 -12.19
C THR A 31 -8.48 -17.55 -10.89
N SER A 32 -8.13 -18.69 -10.31
CA SER A 32 -7.17 -18.75 -9.22
C SER A 32 -5.88 -18.15 -9.77
N ALA A 33 -5.73 -16.84 -9.63
CA ALA A 33 -4.53 -16.14 -10.06
C ALA A 33 -3.37 -16.85 -9.37
N ASP A 34 -2.40 -17.30 -10.18
CA ASP A 34 -1.21 -17.93 -9.66
C ASP A 34 -0.58 -16.93 -8.66
N PRO A 35 -0.34 -17.32 -7.40
CA PRO A 35 0.27 -16.45 -6.41
C PRO A 35 1.55 -15.78 -6.92
N SER A 36 2.29 -16.44 -7.83
CA SER A 36 3.48 -15.89 -8.46
C SER A 36 3.19 -14.72 -9.41
N GLU A 37 2.09 -14.76 -10.18
CA GLU A 37 1.68 -13.68 -11.07
C GLU A 37 1.33 -12.41 -10.29
N ASN A 38 0.73 -12.59 -9.10
CA ASN A 38 0.42 -11.48 -8.20
C ASN A 38 1.68 -10.82 -7.61
N ILE A 39 2.67 -11.62 -7.20
CA ILE A 39 3.95 -11.08 -6.67
C ILE A 39 4.68 -10.26 -7.73
N VAL A 40 4.74 -10.75 -8.98
CA VAL A 40 5.39 -10.04 -10.08
C VAL A 40 4.69 -8.71 -10.37
N ALA A 41 3.35 -8.68 -10.36
CA ALA A 41 2.59 -7.46 -10.54
C ALA A 41 2.84 -6.44 -9.41
N LEU A 42 2.79 -6.89 -8.15
CA LEU A 42 3.07 -6.05 -6.98
C LEU A 42 4.50 -5.51 -6.99
N SER A 43 5.47 -6.36 -7.30
CA SER A 43 6.89 -6.01 -7.44
C SER A 43 7.08 -4.92 -8.49
N LYS A 44 6.52 -5.09 -9.69
CA LYS A 44 6.61 -4.10 -10.76
C LYS A 44 5.94 -2.79 -10.39
N HIS A 45 4.76 -2.85 -9.77
CA HIS A 45 4.03 -1.66 -9.33
C HIS A 45 4.83 -0.89 -8.27
N TYR A 46 5.39 -1.59 -7.27
CA TYR A 46 6.26 -0.99 -6.28
C TYR A 46 7.50 -0.35 -6.91
N GLN A 47 8.21 -1.05 -7.79
CA GLN A 47 9.42 -0.52 -8.45
C GLN A 47 9.14 0.75 -9.25
N GLN A 48 7.97 0.86 -9.85
CA GLN A 48 7.60 2.00 -10.68
C GLN A 48 7.13 3.21 -9.86
N TYR A 49 6.43 2.97 -8.75
CA TYR A 49 5.72 4.04 -8.03
C TYR A 49 6.19 4.24 -6.58
N SER A 50 7.03 3.35 -6.05
CA SER A 50 7.32 3.27 -4.61
C SER A 50 6.05 3.19 -3.75
N ASP A 51 4.98 2.59 -4.28
CA ASP A 51 3.68 2.52 -3.62
C ASP A 51 3.75 1.72 -2.30
N TYR A 52 3.30 2.35 -1.21
CA TYR A 52 3.33 1.75 0.12
C TYR A 52 2.49 0.47 0.21
N GLN A 53 1.32 0.42 -0.45
CA GLN A 53 0.44 -0.76 -0.34
C GLN A 53 1.06 -1.98 -1.04
N SER A 54 1.68 -1.75 -2.20
CA SER A 54 2.44 -2.77 -2.91
C SER A 54 3.59 -3.29 -2.05
N LEU A 55 4.35 -2.40 -1.40
CA LEU A 55 5.43 -2.79 -0.51
C LEU A 55 4.94 -3.63 0.68
N VAL A 56 3.90 -3.18 1.38
CA VAL A 56 3.32 -3.91 2.51
C VAL A 56 2.85 -5.30 2.10
N SER A 57 2.27 -5.41 0.90
CA SER A 57 1.82 -6.69 0.34
C SER A 57 3.00 -7.61 -0.02
N LEU A 58 4.18 -7.05 -0.29
CA LEU A 58 5.40 -7.81 -0.57
C LEU A 58 6.13 -8.28 0.70
N LEU A 59 5.93 -7.64 1.87
CA LEU A 59 6.63 -7.97 3.11
C LEU A 59 6.55 -9.45 3.54
N PRO A 60 5.40 -10.15 3.43
CA PRO A 60 5.31 -11.57 3.77
C PRO A 60 6.20 -12.48 2.92
N TYR A 61 6.65 -12.02 1.76
CA TYR A 61 7.52 -12.76 0.85
C TYR A 61 9.01 -12.50 1.12
N LEU A 62 9.34 -11.53 1.98
CA LEU A 62 10.70 -11.28 2.42
C LEU A 62 11.10 -12.31 3.47
N ASN A 63 12.16 -13.07 3.21
CA ASN A 63 12.58 -14.17 4.08
C ASN A 63 14.01 -13.95 4.60
N THR A 64 14.14 -13.58 5.87
CA THR A 64 15.44 -13.35 6.53
C THR A 64 16.29 -14.62 6.68
N LEU A 65 15.75 -15.82 6.48
CA LEU A 65 16.52 -17.06 6.58
C LEU A 65 17.31 -17.33 5.29
N THR A 66 16.72 -17.03 4.13
CA THR A 66 17.24 -17.49 2.83
C THR A 66 17.48 -16.38 1.82
N MET A 67 16.81 -15.24 1.95
CA MET A 67 16.82 -14.20 0.92
C MET A 67 18.16 -13.47 0.86
N ARG A 68 18.67 -13.28 -0.35
CA ARG A 68 19.89 -12.53 -0.64
C ARG A 68 19.56 -11.13 -1.15
N ARG A 69 20.54 -10.22 -1.08
CA ARG A 69 20.42 -8.85 -1.58
C ARG A 69 20.05 -8.81 -3.06
N GLY A 70 20.59 -9.70 -3.89
CA GLY A 70 20.21 -9.76 -5.31
C GLY A 70 18.73 -10.10 -5.53
N GLU A 71 18.18 -11.03 -4.74
CA GLU A 71 16.75 -11.39 -4.80
C GLU A 71 15.87 -10.26 -4.26
N MET A 72 16.32 -9.60 -3.20
CA MET A 72 15.68 -8.41 -2.64
C MET A 72 15.60 -7.28 -3.67
N GLU A 73 16.71 -6.97 -4.35
CA GLU A 73 16.79 -5.94 -5.38
C GLU A 73 16.04 -6.33 -6.66
N GLN A 74 15.92 -7.62 -6.97
CA GLN A 74 15.05 -8.09 -8.04
C GLN A 74 13.57 -7.87 -7.72
N LEU A 75 13.17 -8.06 -6.46
CA LEU A 75 11.80 -7.90 -6.02
C LEU A 75 11.42 -6.42 -5.84
N LEU A 76 12.27 -5.63 -5.21
CA LEU A 76 11.97 -4.25 -4.83
C LEU A 76 12.61 -3.18 -5.73
N GLY A 77 13.51 -3.56 -6.62
CA GLY A 77 14.37 -2.63 -7.35
C GLY A 77 15.62 -2.26 -6.55
N ALA A 78 16.44 -1.36 -7.08
CA ALA A 78 17.60 -0.86 -6.35
C ALA A 78 17.16 -0.03 -5.12
N PRO A 79 17.89 -0.09 -3.99
CA PRO A 79 17.60 0.76 -2.84
C PRO A 79 17.80 2.24 -3.20
N SER A 80 16.99 3.10 -2.61
CA SER A 80 17.03 4.55 -2.84
C SER A 80 18.27 5.19 -2.19
N TYR A 81 18.71 4.65 -1.06
CA TYR A 81 19.88 5.12 -0.32
C TYR A 81 20.45 4.01 0.57
N CYS A 82 21.77 3.94 0.76
CA CYS A 82 22.40 3.04 1.73
C CYS A 82 23.26 3.85 2.70
N PRO A 83 22.77 4.19 3.91
CA PRO A 83 23.53 4.96 4.90
C PRO A 83 24.76 4.21 5.43
N ARG A 84 24.73 2.87 5.36
CA ARG A 84 25.82 1.99 5.79
C ARG A 84 26.02 0.90 4.73
N ILE A 85 27.15 0.21 4.80
CA ILE A 85 27.47 -0.87 3.85
C ILE A 85 26.51 -2.06 3.95
N ASP A 86 26.04 -2.33 5.17
CA ASP A 86 25.15 -3.40 5.58
C ASP A 86 23.68 -2.97 5.67
N THR A 87 23.37 -1.67 5.60
CA THR A 87 21.99 -1.17 5.72
C THR A 87 21.59 -0.33 4.51
N CYS A 88 20.45 -0.65 3.91
CA CYS A 88 19.86 0.10 2.80
C CYS A 88 18.40 0.46 3.06
N TRP A 89 17.95 1.55 2.45
CA TRP A 89 16.59 2.07 2.54
C TRP A 89 15.91 1.96 1.18
N TYR A 90 14.69 1.44 1.20
CA TYR A 90 13.79 1.40 0.06
C TYR A 90 12.67 2.42 0.30
N SER A 91 12.54 3.40 -0.59
CA SER A 91 11.58 4.48 -0.44
C SER A 91 10.13 4.00 -0.52
N THR A 92 9.25 4.73 0.14
CA THR A 92 7.82 4.66 -0.13
C THR A 92 7.33 6.04 -0.56
N GLU A 93 6.14 6.15 -1.12
CA GLU A 93 5.48 7.45 -1.32
C GLU A 93 4.74 7.94 -0.06
N LYS A 94 4.69 7.13 1.00
CA LYS A 94 3.90 7.41 2.20
C LYS A 94 4.69 8.16 3.26
N ALA A 95 4.21 9.33 3.66
CA ALA A 95 4.67 10.01 4.86
C ALA A 95 3.79 9.64 6.07
N VAL A 96 4.37 9.59 7.27
CA VAL A 96 3.66 9.31 8.52
C VAL A 96 3.88 10.44 9.53
N PRO A 97 2.85 10.80 10.33
CA PRO A 97 3.04 11.71 11.44
C PRO A 97 3.87 11.02 12.52
N ALA A 98 5.02 11.58 12.88
CA ALA A 98 5.93 10.97 13.85
C ALA A 98 6.30 11.90 15.01
N MET A 99 6.17 13.22 14.82
CA MET A 99 6.60 14.20 15.83
C MET A 99 5.69 15.41 15.87
N CYS A 100 5.52 15.98 17.05
CA CYS A 100 4.87 17.28 17.22
C CYS A 100 5.90 18.42 17.21
N PRO A 101 5.56 19.60 16.66
CA PRO A 101 6.41 20.78 16.75
C PRO A 101 6.82 21.11 18.19
N GLU A 102 7.95 21.79 18.38
CA GLU A 102 8.38 22.20 19.71
C GLU A 102 7.29 23.00 20.46
N GLY A 103 7.12 22.73 21.75
CA GLY A 103 6.07 23.35 22.58
C GLY A 103 4.67 22.74 22.42
N SER A 104 4.56 21.59 21.76
CA SER A 104 3.30 20.84 21.64
C SER A 104 3.43 19.38 22.09
N LYS A 105 2.29 18.72 22.35
CA LYS A 105 2.22 17.30 22.73
C LYS A 105 1.35 16.53 21.74
N MET A 106 1.64 15.24 21.58
CA MET A 106 0.81 14.33 20.76
C MET A 106 -0.27 13.67 21.62
N GLU A 107 -1.49 13.65 21.11
CA GLU A 107 -2.64 12.94 21.69
C GLU A 107 -3.50 12.42 20.52
N ASP A 108 -3.70 11.10 20.46
CA ASP A 108 -4.44 10.40 19.40
C ASP A 108 -4.03 10.75 17.95
N ASN A 109 -2.71 10.85 17.68
CA ASN A 109 -2.11 11.28 16.40
C ASN A 109 -2.36 12.75 16.00
N THR A 110 -2.86 13.56 16.93
CA THR A 110 -3.03 15.00 16.77
C THR A 110 -2.08 15.74 17.70
N CYS A 111 -1.52 16.86 17.25
CA CYS A 111 -0.64 17.68 18.08
C CYS A 111 -1.42 18.85 18.68
N TYR A 112 -1.15 19.16 19.94
CA TYR A 112 -1.78 20.28 20.65
C TYR A 112 -0.72 21.18 21.27
N ILE A 113 -0.82 22.48 21.00
CA ILE A 113 0.04 23.49 21.63
C ILE A 113 -0.22 23.46 23.14
N LEU A 114 0.82 23.27 23.94
CA LEU A 114 0.69 23.08 25.39
C LEU A 114 0.06 24.27 26.12
N THR A 115 0.29 25.48 25.61
CA THR A 115 -0.16 26.73 26.25
C THR A 115 -1.59 27.13 25.90
N SER A 116 -2.07 26.77 24.72
CA SER A 116 -3.37 27.19 24.21
C SER A 116 -4.36 26.05 24.00
N GLY A 117 -3.89 24.81 23.97
CA GLY A 117 -4.71 23.65 23.61
C GLY A 117 -5.15 23.63 22.13
N VAL A 118 -4.59 24.52 21.30
CA VAL A 118 -4.93 24.59 19.87
C VAL A 118 -4.33 23.40 19.15
N GLU A 119 -5.16 22.74 18.35
CA GLU A 119 -4.78 21.67 17.45
C GLU A 119 -3.88 22.20 16.33
N ILE A 120 -2.78 21.48 16.09
CA ILE A 120 -1.84 21.73 14.99
C ILE A 120 -1.50 20.42 14.30
N ALA A 121 -1.10 20.52 13.03
CA ALA A 121 -0.69 19.35 12.27
C ALA A 121 0.64 18.79 12.80
N PRO A 122 0.77 17.46 12.94
CA PRO A 122 2.04 16.81 13.23
C PRO A 122 3.03 17.00 12.08
N LEU A 123 4.32 16.95 12.42
CA LEU A 123 5.39 16.85 11.46
C LEU A 123 5.37 15.46 10.82
N GLN A 124 5.44 15.45 9.50
CA GLN A 124 5.39 14.23 8.70
C GLN A 124 6.79 13.85 8.23
N PHE A 125 7.10 12.56 8.32
CA PHE A 125 8.37 12.00 7.89
C PHE A 125 8.14 10.91 6.85
N GLN A 126 9.04 10.85 5.88
CA GLN A 126 8.97 9.86 4.82
C GLN A 126 9.18 8.47 5.41
N LEU A 127 8.25 7.54 5.17
CA LEU A 127 8.41 6.15 5.57
C LEU A 127 9.29 5.42 4.56
N VAL A 128 10.21 4.60 5.07
CA VAL A 128 11.08 3.71 4.27
C VAL A 128 11.05 2.30 4.83
N LEU A 129 11.31 1.31 3.98
CA LEU A 129 11.72 -0.01 4.45
C LEU A 129 13.24 0.00 4.63
N MET A 130 13.67 -0.05 5.88
CA MET A 130 15.07 -0.24 6.24
C MET A 130 15.38 -1.73 6.20
N VAL A 131 16.46 -2.09 5.52
CA VAL A 131 16.89 -3.47 5.32
C VAL A 131 18.35 -3.61 5.71
N THR A 132 18.64 -4.57 6.58
CA THR A 132 20.00 -4.89 7.05
C THR A 132 20.43 -6.25 6.52
N TYR A 133 21.69 -6.33 6.09
CA TYR A 133 22.29 -7.51 5.49
C TYR A 133 23.51 -8.00 6.27
N GLU A 134 23.66 -9.32 6.36
CA GLU A 134 24.93 -9.98 6.67
C GLU A 134 25.80 -9.98 5.41
N LEU A 135 26.94 -9.29 5.48
CA LEU A 135 27.86 -9.15 4.35
C LEU A 135 28.55 -10.48 4.05
N ALA A 136 28.69 -10.79 2.76
CA ALA A 136 29.52 -11.92 2.34
C ALA A 136 30.98 -11.72 2.80
N GLU A 137 31.62 -12.82 3.23
CA GLU A 137 32.99 -12.77 3.75
C GLU A 137 33.97 -12.19 2.71
N PRO A 138 34.81 -11.21 3.10
CA PRO A 138 35.82 -10.64 2.22
C PRO A 138 36.77 -11.73 1.69
N GLY A 139 37.09 -11.70 0.41
CA GLY A 139 38.05 -12.63 -0.19
C GLY A 139 37.48 -13.97 -0.66
N THR A 140 36.17 -14.21 -0.49
CA THR A 140 35.47 -15.39 -1.03
C THR A 140 35.11 -15.28 -2.51
N GLY A 141 35.30 -14.10 -3.13
CA GLY A 141 34.88 -13.82 -4.50
C GLY A 141 33.36 -13.62 -4.66
N LEU A 142 32.60 -13.69 -3.56
CA LEU A 142 31.17 -13.41 -3.55
C LEU A 142 30.91 -11.91 -3.75
N THR A 143 29.84 -11.60 -4.47
CA THR A 143 29.44 -10.22 -4.77
C THR A 143 28.49 -9.68 -3.70
N LYS A 144 28.29 -8.37 -3.68
CA LYS A 144 27.27 -7.68 -2.86
C LYS A 144 25.87 -8.30 -3.01
N ALA A 145 25.53 -8.85 -4.18
CA ALA A 145 24.26 -9.54 -4.40
C ALA A 145 24.10 -10.83 -3.56
N SER A 146 25.20 -11.35 -2.99
CA SER A 146 25.23 -12.55 -2.15
C SER A 146 24.99 -12.25 -0.66
N ASP A 147 25.01 -10.98 -0.26
CA ASP A 147 24.75 -10.57 1.13
C ASP A 147 23.36 -11.08 1.56
N ARG A 148 23.25 -11.59 2.79
CA ARG A 148 22.03 -12.23 3.27
C ARG A 148 21.16 -11.24 4.02
N LEU A 149 19.88 -11.19 3.72
CA LEU A 149 18.91 -10.40 4.48
C LEU A 149 18.86 -10.91 5.93
N ILE A 150 19.09 -10.05 6.92
CA ILE A 150 18.97 -10.44 8.34
C ILE A 150 17.81 -9.77 9.06
N GLN A 151 17.46 -8.55 8.63
CA GLN A 151 16.41 -7.77 9.27
C GLN A 151 15.80 -6.80 8.26
N PHE A 152 14.50 -6.55 8.41
CA PHE A 152 13.83 -5.44 7.75
C PHE A 152 12.76 -4.84 8.65
N GLU A 153 12.54 -3.53 8.54
CA GLU A 153 11.53 -2.80 9.30
C GLU A 153 11.07 -1.54 8.55
N LEU A 154 9.77 -1.21 8.67
CA LEU A 154 9.23 0.06 8.17
C LEU A 154 9.43 1.15 9.22
N ARG A 155 10.12 2.23 8.88
CA ARG A 155 10.36 3.36 9.80
C ARG A 155 10.34 4.72 9.10
N PRO A 156 9.98 5.81 9.80
CA PRO A 156 10.18 7.16 9.31
C PRO A 156 11.69 7.50 9.22
N VAL A 157 12.08 8.25 8.19
CA VAL A 157 13.44 8.80 8.05
C VAL A 157 13.51 10.15 8.75
N GLY A 158 14.30 10.26 9.82
CA GLY A 158 14.49 11.52 10.56
C GLY A 158 14.33 11.41 12.09
N GLU A 159 14.00 10.23 12.60
CA GLU A 159 14.07 9.87 14.03
C GLU A 159 15.47 9.42 14.47
#